data_AF-A0A1Y1HSJ5-F1
#
_entry.id   AF-A0A1Y1HSJ5-F1
#
_cell.length_a   1.000
_cell.length_b   1.000
_cell.length_c   1.000
_cell.angle_alpha   90.00
_cell.angle_beta   90.00
_cell.angle_gamma   90.00
#
_symmetry.space_group_name_H-M   'P 1'
#
loop_
_entity.id
_entity.type
_entity.pdbx_description
1 polymer ?
#
loop_
_entity_poly.entity_id
_entity_poly.type
_entity_poly.pdbx_seq_one_letter_code
_entity_poly.pdbx_strand_id
1 'polypeptide(L)'
;MYRQVKEELEKDDVQGCKNAVGTGVAPDKSNAGAGPNHDGTGTAQHGCASEETKTSATSPKGRLQPIIAATQAVRLTFSQFFVSWSGVLTVVFTGLPPELLQMKAQIDQELPYLQTLKPENPGSKWPKVSLAALRDGKRLSFEQLLKLKRICRDSSKALANERQLLVDKLSVVLFASCSLEETLSISNVPLLLPSSDSTPTDVELRNVEKVMDEFALDRLEQYWFYASKDGNSISHYRNPKLGATLVHFLQDFPQPLRAFRAAVDAELPDMYDWFRESALHVTIRALS
;
A
#
# COMPACT_ATOMS: atom_id res chain seq x y z
N MET A 1 -12.88 -22.97 -23.86
CA MET A 1 -11.90 -22.63 -22.82
C MET A 1 -12.37 -21.48 -21.92
N TYR A 2 -12.69 -20.29 -22.45
CA TYR A 2 -13.19 -19.14 -21.67
C TYR A 2 -14.37 -19.45 -20.72
N ARG A 3 -15.45 -20.04 -21.25
CA ARG A 3 -16.63 -20.41 -20.43
C ARG A 3 -16.27 -21.35 -19.28
N GLN A 4 -15.38 -22.31 -19.53
CA GLN A 4 -14.98 -23.30 -18.52
C GLN A 4 -14.24 -22.64 -17.35
N VAL A 5 -13.26 -21.77 -17.62
CA VAL A 5 -12.52 -21.06 -16.55
C VAL A 5 -13.44 -20.14 -15.76
N LYS A 6 -14.36 -19.44 -16.45
CA LYS A 6 -15.36 -18.60 -15.78
C LYS A 6 -16.31 -19.41 -14.91
N GLU A 7 -16.84 -20.51 -15.42
CA GLU A 7 -17.72 -21.43 -14.67
C GLU A 7 -17.01 -22.05 -13.46
N GLU A 8 -15.72 -22.39 -13.57
CA GLU A 8 -14.91 -22.86 -12.44
C GLU A 8 -14.75 -21.78 -11.36
N LEU A 9 -14.43 -20.54 -11.76
CA LEU A 9 -14.31 -19.42 -10.83
C LEU A 9 -15.65 -19.09 -10.13
N GLU A 10 -16.76 -19.10 -10.87
CA GLU A 10 -18.10 -18.82 -10.34
C GLU A 10 -18.61 -19.91 -9.38
N LYS A 11 -18.34 -21.19 -9.68
CA LYS A 11 -18.72 -22.31 -8.79
C LYS A 11 -18.03 -22.21 -7.44
N ASP A 12 -16.76 -21.81 -7.43
CA ASP A 12 -15.97 -21.66 -6.21
C ASP A 12 -16.40 -20.45 -5.38
N ASP A 13 -16.72 -19.30 -6.00
CA ASP A 13 -17.17 -18.09 -5.28
C ASP A 13 -18.49 -18.34 -4.54
N VAL A 14 -19.42 -19.07 -5.16
CA VAL A 14 -20.70 -19.45 -4.53
C VAL A 14 -20.48 -20.39 -3.33
N GLN A 15 -19.46 -21.25 -3.38
CA GLN A 15 -19.14 -22.17 -2.30
C GLN A 15 -18.39 -21.48 -1.15
N GLY A 16 -17.53 -20.50 -1.44
CA GLY A 16 -16.82 -19.70 -0.44
C GLY A 16 -17.77 -18.85 0.42
N CYS A 17 -18.76 -18.21 -0.20
CA CYS A 17 -19.76 -17.39 0.51
C CYS A 17 -20.65 -18.20 1.47
N LYS A 18 -20.92 -19.48 1.17
CA LYS A 18 -21.72 -20.35 2.05
C LYS A 18 -21.01 -20.75 3.35
N ASN A 19 -19.68 -20.72 3.37
CA ASN A 19 -18.89 -21.09 4.54
C ASN A 19 -18.63 -19.91 5.51
N ALA A 20 -18.88 -18.67 5.09
CA ALA A 20 -18.60 -17.46 5.89
C ALA A 20 -19.79 -16.95 6.74
N VAL A 21 -21.00 -17.52 6.58
CA VAL A 21 -22.24 -17.06 7.27
C VAL A 21 -22.44 -17.75 8.63
N GLY A 22 -21.45 -18.49 9.12
CA GLY A 22 -21.60 -19.43 10.23
C GLY A 22 -21.18 -18.97 11.63
N THR A 23 -21.03 -17.68 11.97
CA THR A 23 -20.91 -17.22 13.38
C THR A 23 -21.13 -15.71 13.48
N GLY A 24 -22.37 -15.28 13.73
CA GLY A 24 -22.69 -13.87 13.98
C GLY A 24 -23.67 -13.73 15.13
N VAL A 25 -23.14 -13.56 16.34
CA VAL A 25 -23.92 -13.16 17.54
C VAL A 25 -24.37 -11.72 17.34
N ALA A 26 -25.69 -11.49 17.42
CA ALA A 26 -26.29 -10.17 17.28
C ALA A 26 -25.93 -9.27 18.48
N PRO A 27 -25.52 -7.99 18.26
CA PRO A 27 -25.39 -7.05 19.36
C PRO A 27 -26.74 -6.40 19.69
N ASP A 28 -26.99 -6.38 20.99
CA ASP A 28 -28.11 -5.80 21.70
C ASP A 28 -28.18 -4.28 21.50
N LYS A 29 -29.40 -3.76 21.29
CA LYS A 29 -29.68 -2.33 21.10
C LYS A 29 -30.49 -1.81 22.28
N SER A 30 -29.83 -1.09 23.17
CA SER A 30 -30.41 -0.20 24.17
C SER A 30 -29.36 0.89 24.45
N ASN A 31 -29.62 2.14 24.84
CA ASN A 31 -30.72 3.10 24.79
C ASN A 31 -30.08 4.43 25.30
N ALA A 32 -30.81 5.55 25.23
CA ALA A 32 -30.56 6.88 25.85
C ALA A 32 -29.59 7.84 25.11
N GLY A 33 -29.82 9.15 25.01
CA GLY A 33 -30.85 10.03 25.60
C GLY A 33 -30.26 11.40 25.96
N ALA A 34 -30.89 12.47 25.47
CA ALA A 34 -30.96 13.87 25.95
C ALA A 34 -29.69 14.72 26.28
N GLY A 35 -29.70 15.99 25.81
CA GLY A 35 -28.71 17.07 26.08
C GLY A 35 -28.88 17.76 27.45
N PRO A 36 -28.77 19.09 27.64
CA PRO A 36 -28.10 20.19 26.89
C PRO A 36 -27.07 20.97 27.79
N ASN A 37 -26.41 22.03 27.30
CA ASN A 37 -26.23 23.30 28.05
C ASN A 37 -25.43 24.42 27.36
N HIS A 38 -25.71 25.61 27.89
CA HIS A 38 -25.49 27.00 27.50
C HIS A 38 -24.11 27.61 27.87
N ASP A 39 -23.88 28.80 27.28
CA ASP A 39 -23.14 29.99 27.76
C ASP A 39 -21.61 30.10 27.71
N GLY A 40 -21.16 31.29 27.28
CA GLY A 40 -19.81 31.81 27.54
C GLY A 40 -19.30 32.91 26.60
N THR A 41 -19.75 34.15 26.79
CA THR A 41 -19.22 35.38 26.16
C THR A 41 -18.03 35.98 26.93
N GLY A 42 -17.18 36.75 26.23
CA GLY A 42 -16.16 37.68 26.78
C GLY A 42 -14.76 37.08 26.95
N THR A 43 -13.63 37.78 26.79
CA THR A 43 -13.34 39.21 26.67
C THR A 43 -11.91 39.35 26.13
N ALA A 44 -11.63 40.41 25.37
CA ALA A 44 -10.29 40.74 24.88
C ALA A 44 -9.40 41.34 25.99
N GLN A 45 -8.10 41.02 25.98
CA GLN A 45 -7.06 41.87 26.58
C GLN A 45 -5.77 41.87 25.75
N HIS A 46 -5.31 43.09 25.48
CA HIS A 46 -4.00 43.46 24.96
C HIS A 46 -2.89 43.17 25.97
N GLY A 47 -1.72 42.77 25.48
CA GLY A 47 -0.49 42.68 26.26
C GLY A 47 0.74 42.73 25.36
N CYS A 48 1.36 43.91 25.29
CA CYS A 48 2.57 44.25 24.56
C CYS A 48 3.80 43.83 25.39
N ALA A 49 4.72 43.05 24.81
CA ALA A 49 6.13 43.02 25.20
C ALA A 49 6.94 42.23 24.15
N SER A 50 7.69 42.97 23.34
CA SER A 50 8.67 42.47 22.40
C SER A 50 10.00 42.21 23.11
N GLU A 51 10.33 40.94 23.34
CA GLU A 51 11.70 40.50 23.63
C GLU A 51 12.29 39.87 22.37
N GLU A 52 13.26 40.56 21.77
CA GLU A 52 14.09 40.08 20.68
C GLU A 52 14.97 38.92 21.17
N THR A 53 14.41 37.73 21.16
CA THR A 53 15.18 36.49 21.24
C THR A 53 15.90 36.33 19.91
N LYS A 54 17.23 36.51 19.94
CA LYS A 54 18.15 36.07 18.88
C LYS A 54 17.97 34.57 18.67
N THR A 55 17.00 34.21 17.82
CA THR A 55 16.79 32.86 17.32
C THR A 55 17.99 32.54 16.46
N SER A 56 18.93 31.77 17.02
CA SER A 56 19.97 31.14 16.24
C SER A 56 19.26 30.39 15.12
N ALA A 57 19.50 30.77 13.87
CA ALA A 57 19.02 30.03 12.71
C ALA A 57 19.58 28.61 12.82
N THR A 58 18.79 27.72 13.41
CA THR A 58 19.00 26.30 13.28
C THR A 58 18.93 26.05 11.78
N SER A 59 20.09 25.82 11.19
CA SER A 59 20.21 25.25 9.85
C SER A 59 19.09 24.23 9.71
N PRO A 60 18.27 24.26 8.63
CA PRO A 60 17.12 23.37 8.46
C PRO A 60 17.60 21.93 8.31
N LYS A 61 18.05 21.35 9.41
CA LYS A 61 18.42 19.96 9.57
C LYS A 61 17.12 19.18 9.43
N GLY A 62 17.17 18.17 8.55
CA GLY A 62 15.99 17.56 7.94
C GLY A 62 14.90 17.20 8.95
N ARG A 63 13.72 17.81 8.79
CA ARG A 63 12.53 17.55 9.62
C ARG A 63 11.94 16.17 9.40
N LEU A 64 12.24 15.53 8.27
CA LEU A 64 11.71 14.21 7.93
C LEU A 64 12.16 13.11 8.91
N GLN A 65 13.44 13.10 9.31
CA GLN A 65 13.94 12.05 10.19
C GLN A 65 13.32 12.10 11.60
N PRO A 66 13.19 13.27 12.26
CA PRO A 66 12.45 13.38 13.52
C PRO A 66 10.99 12.89 13.43
N ILE A 67 10.26 13.22 12.36
CA ILE A 67 8.87 12.77 12.16
C ILE A 67 8.80 11.24 12.08
N ILE A 68 9.68 10.63 11.27
CA ILE A 68 9.75 9.17 11.15
C ILE A 68 10.14 8.53 12.49
N ALA A 69 11.18 9.03 13.14
CA ALA A 69 11.69 8.46 14.39
C ALA A 69 10.70 8.59 15.56
N ALA A 70 9.76 9.53 15.50
CA ALA A 70 8.68 9.68 16.48
C ALA A 70 7.46 8.78 16.18
N THR A 71 7.44 8.07 15.05
CA THR A 71 6.34 7.19 14.67
C THR A 71 6.51 5.82 15.32
N GLN A 72 5.43 5.25 15.87
CA GLN A 72 5.44 3.91 16.43
C GLN A 72 5.61 2.86 15.33
N ALA A 73 6.36 1.79 15.61
CA ALA A 73 6.40 0.61 14.75
C ALA A 73 5.02 -0.02 14.64
N VAL A 74 4.69 -0.62 13.50
CA VAL A 74 3.36 -1.20 13.23
C VAL A 74 3.46 -2.55 12.53
N ARG A 75 2.33 -3.23 12.39
CA ARG A 75 2.22 -4.47 11.62
C ARG A 75 1.26 -4.30 10.45
N LEU A 76 1.68 -4.69 9.25
CA LEU A 76 0.83 -4.73 8.07
C LEU A 76 0.34 -6.16 7.83
N THR A 77 -0.97 -6.35 7.72
CA THR A 77 -1.57 -7.66 7.44
C THR A 77 -1.70 -7.88 5.94
N PHE A 78 -1.15 -8.98 5.43
CA PHE A 78 -1.33 -9.37 4.04
C PHE A 78 -2.83 -9.59 3.74
N SER A 79 -3.28 -9.09 2.59
CA SER A 79 -4.65 -9.27 2.10
C SER A 79 -4.67 -10.30 0.98
N GLN A 80 -4.15 -9.95 -0.20
CA GLN A 80 -4.20 -10.82 -1.37
C GLN A 80 -3.17 -10.42 -2.44
N PHE A 81 -2.94 -11.32 -3.38
CA PHE A 81 -2.30 -11.01 -4.66
C PHE A 81 -3.30 -10.32 -5.59
N PHE A 82 -2.80 -9.40 -6.41
CA PHE A 82 -3.62 -8.54 -7.26
C PHE A 82 -2.86 -8.16 -8.53
N VAL A 83 -3.58 -8.08 -9.66
CA VAL A 83 -3.06 -7.52 -10.91
C VAL A 83 -3.48 -6.07 -10.97
N SER A 84 -2.54 -5.15 -10.79
CA SER A 84 -2.82 -3.72 -10.91
C SER A 84 -2.83 -3.25 -12.36
N TRP A 85 -3.17 -1.98 -12.58
CA TRP A 85 -3.20 -1.38 -13.92
C TRP A 85 -1.88 -1.59 -14.66
N SER A 86 -1.97 -1.72 -15.98
CA SER A 86 -0.85 -2.12 -16.86
C SER A 86 -0.22 -3.48 -16.52
N GLY A 87 -0.97 -4.35 -15.83
CA GLY A 87 -0.62 -5.75 -15.63
C GLY A 87 0.40 -5.98 -14.52
N VAL A 88 0.76 -4.98 -13.73
CA VAL A 88 1.78 -5.11 -12.69
C VAL A 88 1.27 -6.02 -11.57
N LEU A 89 2.01 -7.09 -11.29
CA LEU A 89 1.69 -8.05 -10.24
C LEU A 89 2.05 -7.46 -8.88
N THR A 90 1.13 -7.57 -7.93
CA THR A 90 1.27 -6.97 -6.60
C THR A 90 0.80 -7.92 -5.51
N VAL A 91 1.36 -7.77 -4.31
CA VAL A 91 0.72 -8.22 -3.07
C VAL A 91 0.26 -7.01 -2.27
N VAL A 92 -0.94 -7.11 -1.72
CA VAL A 92 -1.68 -6.02 -1.09
C VAL A 92 -1.80 -6.27 0.41
N PHE A 93 -1.79 -5.21 1.22
CA PHE A 93 -2.12 -5.29 2.64
C PHE A 93 -3.50 -4.68 2.92
N THR A 94 -4.11 -5.04 4.05
CA THR A 94 -5.48 -4.65 4.39
C THR A 94 -5.68 -3.14 4.55
N GLY A 95 -4.62 -2.38 4.84
CA GLY A 95 -4.67 -0.93 4.97
C GLY A 95 -3.48 -0.38 5.76
N LEU A 96 -3.34 0.94 5.82
CA LEU A 96 -2.33 1.59 6.67
C LEU A 96 -2.87 1.77 8.10
N PRO A 97 -2.12 1.37 9.14
CA PRO A 97 -2.45 1.71 10.52
C PRO A 97 -2.41 3.23 10.79
N PRO A 98 -3.15 3.73 11.80
CA PRO A 98 -3.27 5.16 12.10
C PRO A 98 -1.94 5.89 12.28
N GLU A 99 -0.92 5.24 12.82
CA GLU A 99 0.40 5.83 13.08
C GLU A 99 1.12 6.19 11.78
N LEU A 100 1.04 5.31 10.77
CA LEU A 100 1.61 5.62 9.45
C LEU A 100 0.81 6.72 8.73
N LEU A 101 -0.52 6.76 8.91
CA LEU A 101 -1.35 7.84 8.36
C LEU A 101 -1.05 9.19 9.02
N GLN A 102 -0.91 9.21 10.34
CA GLN A 102 -0.54 10.40 11.10
C GLN A 102 0.84 10.90 10.67
N MET A 103 1.82 10.00 10.54
CA MET A 103 3.14 10.34 10.03
C MET A 103 3.07 10.93 8.62
N LYS A 104 2.30 10.33 7.70
CA LYS A 104 2.10 10.87 6.33
C LYS A 104 1.49 12.27 6.38
N ALA A 105 0.48 12.49 7.22
CA ALA A 105 -0.14 13.80 7.40
C ALA A 105 0.83 14.84 7.97
N GLN A 106 1.68 14.46 8.93
CA GLN A 106 2.74 15.32 9.47
C GLN A 106 3.78 15.66 8.41
N ILE A 107 4.21 14.69 7.59
CA ILE A 107 5.12 14.92 6.46
C ILE A 107 4.51 15.96 5.50
N ASP A 108 3.24 15.79 5.12
CA ASP A 108 2.56 16.71 4.21
C ASP A 108 2.36 18.12 4.84
N GLN A 109 2.21 18.22 6.16
CA GLN A 109 2.04 19.49 6.88
C GLN A 109 3.36 20.23 7.16
N GLU A 110 4.44 19.51 7.46
CA GLU A 110 5.71 20.10 7.92
C GLU A 110 6.72 20.34 6.79
N LEU A 111 6.59 19.63 5.68
CA LEU A 111 7.45 19.79 4.50
C LEU A 111 6.93 20.69 3.35
N PRO A 112 5.89 21.55 3.46
CA PRO A 112 5.50 22.46 2.38
C PRO A 112 6.62 23.39 1.88
N TYR A 113 7.62 23.69 2.73
CA TYR A 113 8.79 24.49 2.34
C TYR A 113 9.68 23.79 1.31
N LEU A 114 9.61 22.46 1.22
CA LEU A 114 10.11 21.71 0.08
C LEU A 114 9.06 21.81 -1.03
N GLN A 115 8.99 22.95 -1.74
CA GLN A 115 8.09 23.21 -2.91
C GLN A 115 8.03 22.08 -3.98
N THR A 116 8.82 21.03 -3.80
CA THR A 116 8.92 19.80 -4.57
C THR A 116 8.01 18.66 -4.10
N LEU A 117 7.43 18.67 -2.89
CA LEU A 117 6.62 17.55 -2.42
C LEU A 117 5.28 17.51 -3.16
N LYS A 118 5.21 16.64 -4.18
CA LYS A 118 4.00 16.47 -4.98
C LYS A 118 2.88 15.83 -4.15
N PRO A 119 1.61 16.11 -4.50
CA PRO A 119 0.48 15.34 -3.99
C PRO A 119 0.72 13.85 -4.16
N GLU A 120 0.27 13.07 -3.18
CA GLU A 120 0.46 11.64 -3.22
C GLU A 120 -0.29 11.00 -4.41
N ASN A 121 0.44 10.18 -5.18
CA ASN A 121 -0.13 9.43 -6.28
C ASN A 121 -1.15 8.40 -5.76
N PRO A 122 -2.27 8.16 -6.46
CA PRO A 122 -3.28 7.19 -6.03
C PRO A 122 -2.72 5.79 -5.71
N GLY A 123 -1.65 5.38 -6.41
CA GLY A 123 -1.02 4.08 -6.24
C GLY A 123 -0.27 3.86 -4.92
N SER A 124 0.09 4.91 -4.17
CA SER A 124 0.74 4.82 -2.84
C SER A 124 -0.19 5.17 -1.68
N LYS A 125 -1.46 5.50 -1.97
CA LYS A 125 -2.48 5.73 -0.94
C LYS A 125 -2.92 4.47 -0.22
N TRP A 126 -2.57 3.30 -0.74
CA TRP A 126 -2.84 2.02 -0.12
C TRP A 126 -1.57 1.15 -0.12
N PRO A 127 -1.36 0.34 0.91
CA PRO A 127 -0.12 -0.40 1.09
C PRO A 127 -0.05 -1.61 0.16
N LYS A 128 1.02 -1.69 -0.63
CA LYS A 128 1.29 -2.81 -1.54
C LYS A 128 2.78 -2.96 -1.82
N VAL A 129 3.14 -4.11 -2.36
CA VAL A 129 4.44 -4.38 -2.97
C VAL A 129 4.21 -4.74 -4.43
N SER A 130 4.88 -4.04 -5.34
CA SER A 130 4.99 -4.47 -6.74
C SER A 130 6.03 -5.58 -6.84
N LEU A 131 5.65 -6.70 -7.47
CA LEU A 131 6.44 -7.94 -7.53
C LEU A 131 7.07 -8.16 -8.90
N ALA A 132 6.33 -7.87 -9.97
CA ALA A 132 6.76 -8.02 -11.34
C ALA A 132 5.96 -7.09 -12.25
N ALA A 133 6.56 -6.75 -13.40
CA ALA A 133 5.91 -6.00 -14.47
C ALA A 133 5.95 -6.81 -15.77
N LEU A 134 5.04 -6.49 -16.70
CA LEU A 134 5.07 -7.08 -18.03
C LEU A 134 6.39 -6.71 -18.73
N ARG A 135 6.97 -7.67 -19.46
CA ARG A 135 8.10 -7.37 -20.36
C ARG A 135 7.68 -6.34 -21.42
N ASP A 136 8.64 -5.58 -21.93
CA ASP A 136 8.35 -4.56 -22.93
C ASP A 136 7.72 -5.16 -24.19
N GLY A 137 6.73 -4.45 -24.75
CA GLY A 137 5.95 -4.90 -25.89
C GLY A 137 4.94 -6.03 -25.60
N LYS A 138 4.82 -6.49 -24.34
CA LYS A 138 3.78 -7.46 -23.94
C LYS A 138 2.54 -6.73 -23.45
N ARG A 139 1.37 -7.32 -23.73
CA ARG A 139 0.07 -6.91 -23.19
C ARG A 139 -0.70 -8.17 -22.78
N LEU A 140 -1.52 -8.04 -21.74
CA LEU A 140 -2.40 -9.12 -21.31
C LEU A 140 -3.59 -9.27 -22.26
N SER A 141 -3.82 -10.48 -22.76
CA SER A 141 -5.14 -10.85 -23.27
C SER A 141 -6.12 -11.03 -22.10
N PHE A 142 -7.42 -10.97 -22.40
CA PHE A 142 -8.44 -11.20 -21.37
C PHE A 142 -8.35 -12.62 -20.78
N GLU A 143 -8.03 -13.62 -21.59
CA GLU A 143 -7.80 -15.00 -21.13
C GLU A 143 -6.62 -15.09 -20.14
N GLN A 144 -5.52 -14.38 -20.42
CA GLN A 144 -4.37 -14.34 -19.51
C GLN A 144 -4.73 -13.64 -18.19
N LEU A 145 -5.56 -12.59 -18.23
CA LEU A 145 -6.04 -11.93 -17.02
C LEU A 145 -6.92 -12.86 -16.16
N LEU A 146 -7.77 -13.70 -16.77
CA LEU A 146 -8.54 -14.71 -16.04
C LEU A 146 -7.65 -15.75 -15.37
N LYS A 147 -6.61 -16.22 -16.06
CA LYS A 147 -5.61 -17.11 -15.46
C LYS A 147 -4.94 -16.45 -14.25
N LEU A 148 -4.53 -15.19 -14.37
CA LEU A 148 -3.98 -14.43 -13.24
C LEU A 148 -4.99 -14.25 -12.11
N LYS A 149 -6.26 -13.96 -12.39
CA LYS A 149 -7.30 -13.85 -11.35
C LYS A 149 -7.40 -15.14 -10.54
N ARG A 150 -7.40 -16.30 -11.21
CA ARG A 150 -7.39 -17.63 -10.57
C ARG A 150 -6.13 -17.82 -9.71
N ILE A 151 -4.94 -17.59 -10.28
CA ILE A 151 -3.65 -17.73 -9.57
C ILE A 151 -3.61 -16.81 -8.34
N CYS A 152 -4.02 -15.55 -8.47
CA CYS A 152 -4.09 -14.59 -7.38
C CYS A 152 -5.01 -15.09 -6.27
N ARG A 153 -6.24 -15.52 -6.60
CA ARG A 153 -7.21 -16.05 -5.63
C ARG A 153 -6.63 -17.26 -4.88
N ASP A 154 -6.09 -18.23 -5.61
CA ASP A 154 -5.63 -19.48 -5.01
C ASP A 154 -4.35 -19.27 -4.18
N SER A 155 -3.42 -18.44 -4.66
CA SER A 155 -2.20 -18.12 -3.92
C SER A 155 -2.47 -17.24 -2.69
N SER A 156 -3.53 -16.42 -2.71
CA SER A 156 -3.91 -15.59 -1.55
C SER A 156 -4.39 -16.41 -0.36
N LYS A 157 -4.91 -17.63 -0.58
CA LYS A 157 -5.26 -18.54 0.52
C LYS A 157 -4.04 -18.88 1.39
N ALA A 158 -2.85 -18.95 0.81
CA ALA A 158 -1.62 -19.20 1.55
C ALA A 158 -1.16 -17.98 2.36
N LEU A 159 -1.55 -16.76 1.97
CA LEU A 159 -1.25 -15.54 2.72
C LEU A 159 -2.03 -15.45 4.03
N ALA A 160 -3.21 -16.09 4.13
CA ALA A 160 -4.00 -16.10 5.37
C ALA A 160 -3.26 -16.77 6.54
N ASN A 161 -2.31 -17.67 6.24
CA ASN A 161 -1.47 -18.32 7.24
C ASN A 161 -0.14 -17.56 7.48
N GLU A 162 0.21 -16.63 6.59
CA GLU A 162 1.43 -15.86 6.71
C GLU A 162 1.29 -14.73 7.73
N ARG A 163 2.39 -14.50 8.44
CA ARG A 163 2.42 -13.49 9.49
C ARG A 163 2.41 -12.09 8.90
N GLN A 164 1.91 -11.17 9.72
CA GLN A 164 1.96 -9.74 9.45
C GLN A 164 3.42 -9.28 9.23
N LEU A 165 3.60 -8.31 8.34
CA LEU A 165 4.89 -7.64 8.12
C LEU A 165 5.11 -6.61 9.23
N LEU A 166 6.14 -6.83 10.07
CA LEU A 166 6.58 -5.83 11.05
C LEU A 166 7.29 -4.68 10.34
N VAL A 167 6.75 -3.48 10.49
CA VAL A 167 7.37 -2.23 10.05
C VAL A 167 7.96 -1.56 11.28
N ASP A 168 9.25 -1.81 11.53
CA ASP A 168 10.03 -1.29 12.66
C ASP A 168 11.07 -0.22 12.25
N LYS A 169 11.23 0.00 10.95
CA LYS A 169 12.10 1.00 10.36
C LYS A 169 11.54 1.46 9.02
N LEU A 170 11.80 2.70 8.66
CA LEU A 170 11.56 3.21 7.31
C LEU A 170 12.86 3.68 6.68
N SER A 171 12.94 3.55 5.37
CA SER A 171 14.09 3.95 4.58
C SER A 171 13.72 5.16 3.72
N VAL A 172 14.47 6.25 3.89
CA VAL A 172 14.48 7.36 2.93
C VAL A 172 15.45 6.98 1.81
N VAL A 173 14.92 6.76 0.61
CA VAL A 173 15.68 6.26 -0.53
C VAL A 173 15.75 7.32 -1.61
N LEU A 174 16.98 7.68 -2.00
CA LEU A 174 17.27 8.36 -3.26
C LEU A 174 17.56 7.28 -4.30
N PHE A 175 16.86 7.28 -5.42
CA PHE A 175 16.94 6.22 -6.41
C PHE A 175 17.23 6.72 -7.82
N ALA A 176 17.77 5.81 -8.63
CA ALA A 176 17.98 6.00 -10.06
C ALA A 176 16.93 5.25 -10.91
N SER A 177 16.10 4.40 -10.31
CA SER A 177 14.99 3.70 -10.97
C SER A 177 13.80 3.47 -10.03
N CYS A 178 12.57 3.44 -10.56
CA CYS A 178 11.35 3.30 -9.76
C CYS A 178 11.20 1.93 -9.08
N SER A 179 11.88 0.87 -9.56
CA SER A 179 11.88 -0.43 -8.87
C SER A 179 12.73 -0.46 -7.60
N LEU A 180 13.56 0.57 -7.38
CA LEU A 180 14.60 0.62 -6.35
C LEU A 180 15.66 -0.49 -6.48
N GLU A 181 15.78 -1.11 -7.65
CA GLU A 181 16.88 -2.02 -7.97
C GLU A 181 18.21 -1.26 -8.14
N GLU A 182 18.13 0.05 -8.40
CA GLU A 182 19.26 0.98 -8.45
C GLU A 182 19.00 2.15 -7.49
N THR A 183 19.74 2.15 -6.37
CA THR A 183 19.65 3.20 -5.34
C THR A 183 20.94 4.01 -5.29
N LEU A 184 20.81 5.32 -5.03
CA LEU A 184 21.92 6.25 -4.87
C LEU A 184 22.29 6.41 -3.39
N SER A 185 21.28 6.42 -2.52
CA SER A 185 21.45 6.54 -1.07
C SER A 185 20.25 5.94 -0.35
N ILE A 186 20.49 5.27 0.76
CA ILE A 186 19.48 4.72 1.66
C ILE A 186 19.80 5.21 3.07
N SER A 187 18.88 5.94 3.69
CA SER A 187 18.95 6.32 5.11
C SER A 187 17.85 5.61 5.88
N ASN A 188 18.24 4.71 6.78
CA ASN A 188 17.31 3.96 7.62
C ASN A 188 17.02 4.72 8.91
N VAL A 189 15.75 4.89 9.22
CA VAL A 189 15.27 5.52 10.44
C VAL A 189 14.44 4.51 11.22
N PRO A 190 14.86 4.08 12.42
CA PRO A 190 14.07 3.18 13.25
C PRO A 190 12.80 3.88 13.73
N LEU A 191 11.73 3.11 13.87
CA LEU A 191 10.47 3.51 14.49
C LEU A 191 10.50 3.18 15.99
N LEU A 192 9.59 3.78 16.77
CA LEU A 192 9.49 3.51 18.21
C LEU A 192 9.00 2.08 18.46
N LEU A 193 9.62 1.40 19.42
CA LEU A 193 9.19 0.08 19.90
C LEU A 193 8.60 0.19 21.31
N PRO A 194 7.69 -0.73 21.73
CA PRO A 194 7.19 -1.91 21.01
C PRO A 194 6.28 -1.57 19.81
N SER A 195 5.98 -2.52 18.92
CA SER A 195 5.02 -2.24 17.84
C SER A 195 3.62 -1.97 18.40
N SER A 196 2.90 -1.02 17.81
CA SER A 196 1.47 -0.83 18.04
C SER A 196 0.69 -2.05 17.57
N ASP A 197 -0.33 -2.43 18.35
CA ASP A 197 -1.31 -3.46 18.00
C ASP A 197 -2.51 -2.90 17.21
N SER A 198 -2.47 -1.61 16.85
CA SER A 198 -3.51 -0.97 16.05
C SER A 198 -3.70 -1.65 14.70
N THR A 199 -4.95 -1.80 14.29
CA THR A 199 -5.31 -2.22 12.94
C THR A 199 -5.66 -1.01 12.07
N PRO A 200 -5.68 -1.15 10.73
CA PRO A 200 -6.24 -0.13 9.85
C PRO A 200 -7.67 0.25 10.27
N THR A 201 -8.02 1.52 10.09
CA THR A 201 -9.38 2.01 10.36
C THR A 201 -10.38 1.47 9.34
N ASP A 202 -11.68 1.46 9.66
CA ASP A 202 -12.73 1.08 8.70
C ASP A 202 -12.70 1.89 7.40
N VAL A 203 -12.27 3.14 7.46
CA VAL A 203 -12.13 3.98 6.26
C VAL A 203 -11.02 3.44 5.36
N GLU A 204 -9.89 3.05 5.94
CA GLU A 204 -8.79 2.45 5.19
C GLU A 204 -9.12 1.07 4.64
N LEU A 205 -9.76 0.21 5.45
CA LEU A 205 -10.23 -1.09 5.00
C LEU A 205 -11.14 -0.94 3.76
N ARG A 206 -12.12 -0.04 3.82
CA ARG A 206 -13.01 0.25 2.69
C ARG A 206 -12.28 0.86 1.48
N ASN A 207 -11.23 1.65 1.70
CA ASN A 207 -10.43 2.20 0.61
C ASN A 207 -9.69 1.09 -0.16
N VAL A 208 -9.11 0.13 0.56
CA VAL A 208 -8.46 -1.03 -0.06
C VAL A 208 -9.49 -1.93 -0.74
N GLU A 209 -10.61 -2.23 -0.06
CA GLU A 209 -11.70 -3.02 -0.62
C GLU A 209 -12.18 -2.45 -1.96
N LYS A 210 -12.42 -1.13 -2.06
CA LYS A 210 -12.82 -0.48 -3.32
C LYS A 210 -11.86 -0.74 -4.47
N VAL A 211 -10.54 -0.72 -4.22
CA VAL A 211 -9.54 -1.00 -5.26
C VAL A 211 -9.55 -2.48 -5.63
N MET A 212 -9.69 -3.37 -4.65
CA MET A 212 -9.76 -4.81 -4.90
C MET A 212 -11.03 -5.21 -5.66
N ASP A 213 -12.12 -4.50 -5.38
CA ASP A 213 -13.43 -4.62 -6.00
C ASP A 213 -13.39 -4.37 -7.51
N GLU A 214 -12.56 -3.43 -7.98
CA GLU A 214 -12.37 -3.20 -9.42
C GLU A 214 -11.94 -4.47 -10.16
N PHE A 215 -11.23 -5.38 -9.48
CA PHE A 215 -10.75 -6.65 -10.01
C PHE A 215 -11.69 -7.83 -9.68
N ALA A 216 -12.93 -7.58 -9.26
CA ALA A 216 -13.95 -8.61 -9.05
C ALA A 216 -14.27 -9.36 -10.36
N LEU A 217 -14.69 -10.62 -10.25
CA LEU A 217 -14.88 -11.51 -11.41
C LEU A 217 -15.93 -10.99 -12.40
N ASP A 218 -17.03 -10.44 -11.88
CA ASP A 218 -18.13 -9.85 -12.63
C ASP A 218 -17.75 -8.54 -13.33
N ARG A 219 -16.73 -7.83 -12.83
CA ARG A 219 -16.17 -6.60 -13.41
C ARG A 219 -14.90 -6.80 -14.22
N LEU A 220 -14.38 -8.03 -14.28
CA LEU A 220 -13.04 -8.32 -14.81
C LEU A 220 -12.87 -7.93 -16.28
N GLU A 221 -13.93 -8.05 -17.09
CA GLU A 221 -13.91 -7.64 -18.50
C GLU A 221 -13.75 -6.12 -18.67
N GLN A 222 -14.39 -5.33 -17.81
CA GLN A 222 -14.21 -3.87 -17.79
C GLN A 222 -12.83 -3.50 -17.24
N TYR A 223 -12.38 -4.22 -16.21
CA TYR A 223 -11.06 -4.03 -15.61
C TYR A 223 -9.91 -4.33 -16.59
N TRP A 224 -10.11 -5.28 -17.50
CA TRP A 224 -9.10 -5.69 -18.46
C TRP A 224 -8.58 -4.53 -19.32
N PHE A 225 -9.40 -3.54 -19.65
CA PHE A 225 -8.95 -2.35 -20.37
C PHE A 225 -7.86 -1.58 -19.60
N TYR A 226 -7.93 -1.54 -18.27
CA TYR A 226 -6.92 -0.91 -17.42
C TYR A 226 -5.71 -1.84 -17.19
N ALA A 227 -5.95 -3.13 -16.98
CA ALA A 227 -4.88 -4.11 -16.76
C ALA A 227 -4.03 -4.37 -18.02
N SER A 228 -4.59 -4.22 -19.22
CA SER A 228 -3.87 -4.44 -20.49
C SER A 228 -3.26 -3.16 -21.10
N LYS A 229 -3.46 -2.01 -20.46
CA LYS A 229 -2.98 -0.71 -20.94
C LYS A 229 -1.44 -0.63 -20.93
N ASP A 230 -0.86 -0.06 -21.98
CA ASP A 230 0.56 0.31 -21.97
C ASP A 230 0.86 1.33 -20.86
N GLY A 231 2.06 1.25 -20.30
CA GLY A 231 2.58 2.27 -19.39
C GLY A 231 3.62 1.72 -18.43
N ASN A 232 3.20 0.82 -17.53
CA ASN A 232 4.05 0.32 -16.46
C ASN A 232 4.71 -1.04 -16.81
N SER A 233 5.30 -1.15 -18.01
CA SER A 233 6.14 -2.32 -18.36
C SER A 233 7.47 -2.28 -17.61
N ILE A 234 8.30 -3.32 -17.74
CA ILE A 234 9.56 -3.41 -16.99
C ILE A 234 10.50 -2.21 -17.22
N SER A 235 10.55 -1.65 -18.43
CA SER A 235 11.34 -0.44 -18.71
C SER A 235 10.87 0.78 -17.92
N HIS A 236 9.57 0.93 -17.64
CA HIS A 236 9.07 2.01 -16.76
C HIS A 236 9.75 1.99 -15.39
N TYR A 237 9.99 0.78 -14.87
CA TYR A 237 10.52 0.59 -13.54
C TYR A 237 12.04 0.65 -13.48
N ARG A 238 12.73 0.14 -14.51
CA ARG A 238 14.20 0.03 -14.55
C ARG A 238 14.91 1.15 -15.31
N ASN A 239 14.22 1.89 -16.17
CA ASN A 239 14.85 3.02 -16.87
C ASN A 239 15.27 4.12 -15.88
N PRO A 240 16.34 4.88 -16.21
CA PRO A 240 16.80 5.98 -15.38
C PRO A 240 15.69 6.98 -15.06
N LYS A 241 15.38 7.11 -13.78
CA LYS A 241 14.45 8.08 -13.21
C LYS A 241 14.89 8.43 -11.80
N LEU A 242 15.40 9.65 -11.65
CA LEU A 242 15.81 10.17 -10.36
C LEU A 242 14.58 10.50 -9.51
N GLY A 243 14.64 10.14 -8.23
CA GLY A 243 13.61 10.51 -7.28
C GLY A 243 13.96 10.14 -5.84
N ALA A 244 13.04 10.48 -4.94
CA ALA A 244 13.09 10.19 -3.53
C ALA A 244 11.79 9.53 -3.07
N THR A 245 11.88 8.53 -2.20
CA THR A 245 10.72 7.84 -1.62
C THR A 245 10.98 7.40 -0.18
N LEU A 246 9.92 7.31 0.61
CA LEU A 246 9.91 6.71 1.94
C LEU A 246 9.28 5.32 1.85
N VAL A 247 10.04 4.29 2.21
CA VAL A 247 9.62 2.89 2.01
C VAL A 247 9.94 2.03 3.22
N HIS A 248 9.34 0.85 3.27
CA HIS A 248 9.80 -0.26 4.08
C HIS A 248 10.17 -1.42 3.15
N PHE A 249 11.45 -1.82 3.13
CA PHE A 249 11.89 -2.98 2.36
C PHE A 249 11.42 -4.28 3.01
N LEU A 250 11.01 -5.24 2.19
CA LEU A 250 10.71 -6.59 2.65
C LEU A 250 12.05 -7.28 2.98
N GLN A 251 12.27 -7.62 4.25
CA GLN A 251 13.51 -8.26 4.69
C GLN A 251 13.59 -9.72 4.24
N ASP A 252 12.44 -10.41 4.27
CA ASP A 252 12.32 -11.80 3.84
C ASP A 252 11.33 -11.91 2.68
N PHE A 253 11.64 -12.79 1.72
CA PHE A 253 10.72 -13.14 0.65
C PHE A 253 9.92 -14.39 1.05
N PRO A 254 8.69 -14.23 1.55
CA PRO A 254 7.93 -15.31 2.15
C PRO A 254 7.61 -16.41 1.13
N GLN A 255 7.47 -17.64 1.60
CA GLN A 255 7.27 -18.82 0.74
C GLN A 255 6.07 -18.68 -0.21
N PRO A 256 4.93 -18.07 0.18
CA PRO A 256 3.82 -17.84 -0.73
C PRO A 256 4.14 -16.93 -1.91
N LEU A 257 5.06 -15.98 -1.76
CA LEU A 257 5.49 -15.11 -2.87
C LEU A 257 6.32 -15.91 -3.90
N ARG A 258 7.16 -16.86 -3.45
CA ARG A 258 7.88 -17.80 -4.34
C ARG A 258 6.91 -18.73 -5.07
N ALA A 259 5.92 -19.27 -4.35
CA ALA A 259 4.91 -20.15 -4.93
C ALA A 259 4.04 -19.42 -5.97
N PHE A 260 3.61 -18.18 -5.66
CA PHE A 260 2.90 -17.31 -6.59
C PHE A 260 3.72 -17.07 -7.86
N ARG A 261 5.01 -16.76 -7.72
CA ARG A 261 5.93 -16.60 -8.86
C ARG A 261 5.99 -17.84 -9.74
N ALA A 262 6.19 -19.01 -9.15
CA ALA A 262 6.26 -20.27 -9.89
C ALA A 262 4.95 -20.56 -10.65
N ALA A 263 3.80 -20.29 -10.05
CA ALA A 263 2.49 -20.48 -10.70
C ALA A 263 2.29 -19.54 -11.89
N VAL A 264 2.70 -18.28 -11.76
CA VAL A 264 2.64 -17.30 -12.86
C VAL A 264 3.58 -17.71 -13.99
N ASP A 265 4.84 -18.03 -13.69
CA ASP A 265 5.84 -18.39 -14.70
C ASP A 265 5.43 -19.66 -15.47
N ALA A 266 4.73 -20.61 -14.81
CA ALA A 266 4.21 -21.82 -15.45
C ALA A 266 3.03 -21.55 -16.41
N GLU A 267 2.09 -20.67 -16.03
CA GLU A 267 0.88 -20.39 -16.84
C GLU A 267 1.10 -19.31 -17.91
N LEU A 268 2.09 -18.44 -17.70
CA LEU A 268 2.37 -17.26 -18.52
C LEU A 268 3.88 -17.12 -18.78
N PRO A 269 4.51 -18.12 -19.44
CA PRO A 269 5.94 -18.10 -19.68
C PRO A 269 6.35 -16.85 -20.48
N ASP A 270 7.47 -16.24 -20.09
CA ASP A 270 8.06 -15.06 -20.72
C ASP A 270 7.17 -13.80 -20.79
N MET A 271 6.09 -13.74 -20.00
CA MET A 271 5.24 -12.55 -19.93
C MET A 271 5.77 -11.50 -18.96
N TYR A 272 6.35 -11.94 -17.85
CA TYR A 272 6.77 -11.08 -16.74
C TYR A 272 8.28 -11.02 -16.58
N ASP A 273 8.72 -9.92 -15.97
CA ASP A 273 10.05 -9.78 -15.40
C ASP A 273 9.87 -9.38 -13.92
N TRP A 274 10.51 -10.16 -13.05
CA TRP A 274 10.38 -10.04 -11.59
C TRP A 274 11.41 -9.06 -11.06
N PHE A 275 11.00 -8.18 -10.14
CA PHE A 275 11.94 -7.32 -9.44
C PHE A 275 12.85 -8.14 -8.53
N ARG A 276 14.09 -7.67 -8.31
CA ARG A 276 15.01 -8.28 -7.33
C ARG A 276 14.36 -8.35 -5.95
N GLU A 277 14.48 -9.49 -5.27
CA GLU A 277 13.90 -9.70 -3.95
C GLU A 277 14.35 -8.65 -2.94
N SER A 278 15.62 -8.22 -3.00
CA SER A 278 16.18 -7.18 -2.14
C SER A 278 15.64 -5.76 -2.40
N ALA A 279 14.97 -5.54 -3.53
CA ALA A 279 14.37 -4.26 -3.90
C ALA A 279 12.87 -4.20 -3.61
N LEU A 280 12.25 -5.31 -3.20
CA LEU A 280 10.84 -5.36 -2.88
C LEU A 280 10.54 -4.51 -1.64
N HIS A 281 9.54 -3.65 -1.75
CA HIS A 281 9.25 -2.68 -0.71
C HIS A 281 7.77 -2.27 -0.72
N VAL A 282 7.30 -1.84 0.45
CA VAL A 282 6.06 -1.08 0.60
C VAL A 282 6.42 0.39 0.48
N THR A 283 5.86 1.08 -0.52
CA THR A 283 5.97 2.54 -0.57
C THR A 283 5.04 3.15 0.46
N ILE A 284 5.60 3.89 1.42
CA ILE A 284 4.83 4.61 2.44
C ILE A 284 4.48 6.01 1.94
N ARG A 285 5.41 6.72 1.30
CA ARG A 285 5.17 8.05 0.72
C ARG A 285 6.23 8.40 -0.33
N ALA A 286 5.82 8.77 -1.54
CA ALA A 286 6.72 9.37 -2.52
C ALA A 286 7.15 10.78 -2.05
N LEU A 287 8.43 11.15 -2.22
CA LEU A 287 8.99 12.42 -1.73
C LEU A 287 9.34 13.42 -2.85
N SER A 288 9.25 13.04 -4.13
CA SER A 288 9.55 13.88 -5.31
C SER A 288 8.80 13.46 -6.57
#